data_AF-A4V6H2-F1
#
_entry.id   AF-A4V6H2-F1
#
_cell.length_a   1.000
_cell.length_b   1.000
_cell.length_c   1.000
_cell.angle_alpha   90.00
_cell.angle_beta   90.00
_cell.angle_gamma   90.00
#
_symmetry.space_group_name_H-M   'P 1'
#
loop_
_entity.id
_entity.type
_entity.pdbx_description
1 polymer ?
#
loop_
_entity_poly.entity_id
_entity_poly.type
_entity_poly.pdbx_seq_one_letter_code
_entity_poly.pdbx_strand_id
1 'polypeptide(L)'
;LTVGLTFWFHNHETTTLLFGLFLIIMTMFQWWRDIIRESTFQGHHTLKVSSGMRMGMILFITSEICFFFAFFWAYFHSSLAPNTEIGACWPPIYIYPLNPFQVPLLNTAILLASGVTVTWAHHSLMLGNNKESIQSMILTVLLGMYFTLLQAQEYMEAS
;
A
#
# COMPACT_ATOMS: atom_id res chain seq x y z
N LEU A 1 20.03 -1.88 -0.19
CA LEU A 1 19.08 -1.74 0.95
C LEU A 1 19.49 -2.58 2.15
N THR A 2 19.78 -3.87 1.98
CA THR A 2 20.29 -4.76 3.05
C THR A 2 21.51 -4.20 3.78
N VAL A 3 22.57 -3.84 3.04
CA VAL A 3 23.79 -3.23 3.61
C VAL A 3 23.47 -1.91 4.33
N GLY A 4 22.59 -1.08 3.76
CA GLY A 4 22.19 0.18 4.38
C GLY A 4 21.46 0.00 5.71
N LEU A 5 20.52 -0.95 5.79
CA LEU A 5 19.83 -1.29 7.04
C LEU A 5 20.77 -1.88 8.08
N THR A 6 21.72 -2.74 7.68
CA THR A 6 22.69 -3.32 8.62
C THR A 6 23.59 -2.25 9.22
N PHE A 7 24.06 -1.29 8.41
CA PHE A 7 24.87 -0.16 8.88
C PHE A 7 24.06 0.78 9.79
N TRP A 8 22.79 1.03 9.46
CA TRP A 8 21.94 1.85 10.31
C TRP A 8 21.71 1.21 11.69
N PHE A 9 21.40 -0.09 11.75
CA PHE A 9 21.12 -0.75 13.03
C PHE A 9 22.35 -1.02 13.89
N HIS A 10 23.53 -1.25 13.30
CA HIS A 10 24.74 -1.62 14.06
C HIS A 10 25.71 -0.45 14.25
N ASN A 11 25.85 0.41 13.25
CA ASN A 11 26.84 1.50 13.24
C ASN A 11 26.18 2.89 13.34
N HIS A 12 24.84 2.96 13.40
CA HIS A 12 24.05 4.20 13.45
C HIS A 12 24.26 5.19 12.28
N GLU A 13 24.91 4.75 11.21
CA GLU A 13 25.10 5.56 10.00
C GLU A 13 23.99 5.31 8.97
N THR A 14 23.35 6.38 8.51
CA THR A 14 22.21 6.34 7.57
C THR A 14 22.57 6.66 6.12
N THR A 15 23.80 7.10 5.86
CA THR A 15 24.26 7.58 4.54
C THR A 15 24.10 6.53 3.45
N THR A 16 24.54 5.29 3.72
CA THR A 16 24.46 4.16 2.80
C THR A 16 23.02 3.73 2.54
N LEU A 17 22.14 3.83 3.54
CA LEU A 17 20.71 3.58 3.41
C LEU A 17 20.04 4.60 2.49
N LEU A 18 20.27 5.90 2.73
CA LEU A 18 19.71 6.99 1.93
C LEU A 18 20.17 6.91 0.47
N PHE A 19 21.45 6.64 0.23
CA PHE A 19 21.97 6.44 -1.12
C PHE A 19 21.34 5.22 -1.80
N GLY A 20 21.17 4.11 -1.07
CA GLY A 20 20.49 2.92 -1.58
C GLY A 20 19.03 3.17 -1.94
N LEU A 21 18.29 3.92 -1.12
CA LEU A 21 16.90 4.30 -1.40
C LEU A 21 16.80 5.20 -2.63
N PHE A 22 17.70 6.19 -2.74
CA PHE A 22 17.76 7.06 -3.92
C PHE A 22 17.97 6.27 -5.21
N LEU A 23 18.93 5.32 -5.22
CA LEU A 23 19.17 4.47 -6.38
C LEU A 23 17.93 3.63 -6.74
N ILE A 24 17.25 3.05 -5.74
CA ILE A 24 16.02 2.28 -6.00
C ILE A 24 14.96 3.15 -6.67
N ILE A 25 14.68 4.35 -6.15
CA ILE A 25 13.70 5.27 -6.74
C ILE A 25 14.09 5.61 -8.18
N MET A 26 15.38 5.91 -8.42
CA MET A 26 15.88 6.22 -9.76
C MET A 26 15.74 5.03 -10.73
N THR A 27 16.01 3.81 -10.29
CA THR A 27 15.83 2.60 -11.12
C THR A 27 14.36 2.35 -11.44
N MET A 28 13.46 2.46 -10.45
CA MET A 28 12.02 2.28 -10.66
C MET A 28 11.44 3.31 -11.63
N PHE A 29 11.82 4.59 -11.49
CA PHE A 29 11.39 5.64 -12.40
C PHE A 29 11.86 5.39 -13.84
N GLN A 30 13.14 5.05 -14.04
CA GLN A 30 13.69 4.79 -15.37
C GLN A 30 13.07 3.54 -16.00
N TRP A 31 12.91 2.48 -15.23
CA TRP A 31 12.32 1.24 -15.71
C TRP A 31 10.86 1.43 -16.14
N TRP A 32 10.02 2.05 -15.30
CA TRP A 32 8.62 2.29 -15.68
C TRP A 32 8.49 3.24 -16.87
N ARG A 33 9.36 4.25 -16.98
CA ARG A 33 9.42 5.10 -18.17
C ARG A 33 9.69 4.28 -19.42
N ASP A 34 10.61 3.33 -19.35
CA ASP A 34 10.97 2.51 -20.52
C ASP A 34 9.85 1.51 -20.87
N ILE A 35 9.13 0.95 -19.89
CA ILE A 35 7.90 0.16 -20.14
C ILE A 35 6.81 1.02 -20.82
N ILE A 36 6.63 2.27 -20.41
CA ILE A 36 5.71 3.19 -21.09
C ILE A 36 6.15 3.39 -22.54
N ARG A 37 7.45 3.55 -22.82
CA ARG A 37 7.96 3.70 -24.19
C ARG A 37 7.75 2.47 -25.05
N GLU A 38 8.06 1.30 -24.51
CA GLU A 38 7.87 0.01 -25.19
C GLU A 38 6.39 -0.22 -25.54
N SER A 39 5.49 0.21 -24.65
CA SER A 39 4.05 0.03 -24.81
C SER A 39 3.39 1.05 -25.73
N THR A 40 3.48 2.35 -25.41
CA THR A 40 2.71 3.40 -26.10
C THR A 40 3.39 3.92 -27.36
N PHE A 41 4.72 4.00 -27.38
CA PHE A 41 5.45 4.60 -28.51
C PHE A 41 6.00 3.56 -29.48
N GLN A 42 6.41 2.37 -29.00
CA GLN A 42 6.98 1.30 -29.84
C GLN A 42 5.98 0.18 -30.18
N GLY A 43 4.87 0.06 -29.45
CA GLY A 43 3.80 -0.89 -29.76
C GLY A 43 4.13 -2.36 -29.47
N HIS A 44 5.10 -2.66 -28.60
CA HIS A 44 5.51 -4.04 -28.30
C HIS A 44 4.50 -4.83 -27.44
N HIS A 45 3.47 -4.18 -26.90
CA HIS A 45 2.42 -4.81 -26.09
C HIS A 45 1.35 -5.52 -26.94
N THR A 46 1.72 -6.66 -27.52
CA THR A 46 0.74 -7.55 -28.20
C THR A 46 -0.27 -8.13 -27.21
N LEU A 47 -1.40 -8.68 -27.70
CA LEU A 47 -2.43 -9.30 -26.85
C LEU A 47 -1.85 -10.39 -25.92
N LYS A 48 -0.90 -11.19 -26.41
CA LYS A 48 -0.22 -12.21 -25.60
C LYS A 48 0.57 -11.57 -24.45
N VAL A 49 1.33 -10.51 -24.73
CA VAL A 49 2.09 -9.77 -23.71
C VAL A 49 1.14 -9.12 -22.68
N SER A 50 0.05 -8.48 -23.13
CA SER A 50 -0.97 -7.92 -22.25
C SER A 50 -1.59 -8.96 -21.32
N SER A 51 -1.91 -10.15 -21.85
CA SER A 51 -2.42 -11.26 -21.04
C SER A 51 -1.39 -11.76 -20.02
N GLY A 52 -0.10 -11.83 -20.41
CA GLY A 52 1.01 -12.18 -19.51
C GLY A 52 1.18 -11.18 -18.38
N MET A 53 1.14 -9.87 -18.66
CA MET A 53 1.20 -8.83 -17.63
C MET A 53 0.01 -8.90 -16.66
N ARG A 54 -1.20 -9.19 -17.15
CA ARG A 54 -2.38 -9.40 -16.28
C ARG A 54 -2.16 -10.57 -15.32
N MET A 55 -1.67 -11.71 -15.82
CA MET A 55 -1.35 -12.85 -14.97
C MET A 55 -0.23 -12.53 -13.96
N GLY A 56 0.80 -11.80 -14.39
CA GLY A 56 1.87 -11.31 -13.52
C GLY A 56 1.34 -10.46 -12.36
N MET A 57 0.42 -9.52 -12.63
CA MET A 57 -0.18 -8.68 -11.60
C MET A 57 -1.05 -9.48 -10.63
N ILE A 58 -1.82 -10.47 -11.12
CA ILE A 58 -2.61 -11.36 -10.25
C ILE A 58 -1.70 -12.16 -9.31
N LEU A 59 -0.62 -12.74 -9.83
CA LEU A 59 0.35 -13.48 -9.01
C LEU A 59 1.05 -12.58 -7.99
N PHE A 60 1.42 -11.36 -8.39
CA PHE A 60 2.01 -10.37 -7.47
C PHE A 60 1.05 -10.01 -6.33
N ILE A 61 -0.21 -9.68 -6.62
CA ILE A 61 -1.23 -9.42 -5.59
C ILE A 61 -1.42 -10.64 -4.69
N THR A 62 -1.41 -11.84 -5.26
CA THR A 62 -1.54 -13.09 -4.48
C THR A 62 -0.37 -13.26 -3.52
N SER A 63 0.86 -12.94 -3.93
CA SER A 63 2.02 -12.97 -3.01
C SER A 63 1.90 -11.94 -1.88
N GLU A 64 1.35 -10.75 -2.14
CA GLU A 64 1.09 -9.75 -1.10
C GLU A 64 0.01 -10.22 -0.12
N ILE A 65 -1.06 -10.88 -0.59
CA ILE A 65 -2.08 -11.48 0.30
C ILE A 65 -1.43 -12.51 1.24
N CYS A 66 -0.56 -13.38 0.73
CA CYS A 66 0.17 -14.35 1.54
C CYS A 66 1.13 -13.68 2.53
N PHE A 67 1.78 -12.57 2.14
CA PHE A 67 2.62 -11.78 3.02
C PHE A 67 1.82 -11.18 4.18
N PHE A 68 0.65 -10.57 3.92
CA PHE A 68 -0.24 -10.06 4.97
C PHE A 68 -0.83 -11.18 5.85
N PHE A 69 -1.09 -12.36 5.28
CA PHE A 69 -1.55 -13.53 6.03
C PHE A 69 -0.61 -13.90 7.18
N ALA A 70 0.70 -13.75 7.02
CA ALA A 70 1.67 -14.01 8.08
C ALA A 70 1.50 -13.05 9.28
N PHE A 71 1.19 -11.76 9.03
CA PHE A 71 0.92 -10.81 10.11
C PHE A 71 -0.41 -11.09 10.81
N PHE A 72 -1.45 -11.45 10.07
CA PHE A 72 -2.72 -11.89 10.67
C PHE A 72 -2.53 -13.14 11.52
N TRP A 73 -1.74 -14.12 11.03
CA TRP A 73 -1.40 -15.30 11.80
C TRP A 73 -0.70 -14.93 13.12
N ALA A 74 0.30 -14.06 13.09
CA ALA A 74 0.99 -13.59 14.29
C ALA A 74 0.05 -12.86 15.27
N TYR A 75 -0.88 -12.05 14.76
CA TYR A 75 -1.90 -11.37 15.55
C TYR A 75 -2.87 -12.36 16.22
N PHE A 76 -3.43 -13.32 15.48
CA PHE A 76 -4.35 -14.31 16.04
C PHE A 76 -3.65 -15.25 17.01
N HIS A 77 -2.42 -15.65 16.72
CA HIS A 77 -1.63 -16.48 17.63
C HIS A 77 -1.44 -15.81 19.00
N SER A 78 -1.08 -14.51 19.01
CA SER A 78 -0.85 -13.77 20.25
C SER A 78 -2.15 -13.37 20.98
N SER A 79 -3.22 -13.04 20.25
CA SER A 79 -4.50 -12.60 20.84
C SER A 79 -5.39 -13.73 21.35
N LEU A 80 -5.40 -14.90 20.69
CA LEU A 80 -6.25 -16.03 21.09
C LEU A 80 -5.67 -16.83 22.27
N ALA A 81 -4.34 -16.83 22.43
CA ALA A 81 -3.65 -17.51 23.52
C ALA A 81 -2.64 -16.56 24.20
N PRO A 82 -3.12 -15.53 24.93
CA PRO A 82 -2.26 -14.54 25.55
C PRO A 82 -1.37 -15.15 26.64
N ASN A 83 -0.08 -14.82 26.61
CA ASN A 83 0.87 -15.27 27.62
C ASN A 83 0.51 -14.74 29.02
N THR A 84 0.95 -15.44 30.07
CA THR A 84 0.75 -15.00 31.45
C THR A 84 1.45 -13.67 31.76
N GLU A 85 2.55 -13.37 31.05
CA GLU A 85 3.33 -12.14 31.20
C GLU A 85 2.52 -10.87 30.87
N ILE A 86 1.52 -10.98 29.99
CA ILE A 86 0.65 -9.86 29.59
C ILE A 86 -0.67 -9.81 30.38
N GLY A 87 -0.82 -10.66 31.42
CA GLY A 87 -2.02 -10.75 32.24
C GLY A 87 -3.03 -11.82 31.81
N ALA A 88 -2.65 -12.70 30.87
CA ALA A 88 -3.53 -13.75 30.30
C ALA A 88 -4.86 -13.21 29.74
N CYS A 89 -4.87 -11.97 29.26
CA CYS A 89 -6.02 -11.32 28.62
C CYS A 89 -5.59 -10.57 27.35
N TRP A 90 -6.56 -10.28 26.50
CA TRP A 90 -6.39 -9.45 25.30
C TRP A 90 -7.47 -8.38 25.25
N PRO A 91 -7.13 -7.09 25.09
CA PRO A 91 -5.78 -6.50 25.02
C PRO A 91 -4.96 -6.70 26.30
N PRO A 92 -3.62 -6.69 26.21
CA PRO A 92 -2.74 -6.68 27.38
C PRO A 92 -3.08 -5.60 28.39
N ILE A 93 -2.79 -5.86 29.67
CA ILE A 93 -2.96 -4.86 30.73
C ILE A 93 -2.15 -3.60 30.38
N TYR A 94 -2.73 -2.42 30.61
CA TYR A 94 -2.18 -1.10 30.28
C TYR A 94 -2.14 -0.70 28.79
N ILE A 95 -2.69 -1.54 27.88
CA ILE A 95 -2.90 -1.13 26.49
C ILE A 95 -4.34 -0.65 26.33
N TYR A 96 -4.50 0.62 25.94
CA TYR A 96 -5.79 1.22 25.61
C TYR A 96 -5.96 1.23 24.08
N PRO A 97 -6.80 0.35 23.51
CA PRO A 97 -7.01 0.32 22.07
C PRO A 97 -7.76 1.56 21.59
N LEU A 98 -7.48 1.97 20.35
CA LEU A 98 -8.24 3.01 19.66
C LEU A 98 -9.71 2.59 19.52
N ASN A 99 -10.62 3.55 19.62
CA ASN A 99 -12.04 3.30 19.43
C ASN A 99 -12.33 3.04 17.94
N PRO A 100 -12.80 1.82 17.57
CA PRO A 100 -13.01 1.47 16.16
C PRO A 100 -14.10 2.31 15.48
N PHE A 101 -15.02 2.93 16.23
CA PHE A 101 -16.12 3.72 15.68
C PHE A 101 -15.76 5.20 15.41
N GLN A 102 -14.53 5.60 15.68
CA GLN A 102 -14.04 6.97 15.44
C GLN A 102 -13.30 7.05 14.10
N VAL A 103 -12.03 7.48 14.14
CA VAL A 103 -11.19 7.65 12.94
C VAL A 103 -11.01 6.35 12.15
N PRO A 104 -10.88 5.15 12.77
CA PRO A 104 -10.80 3.91 12.02
C PRO A 104 -12.03 3.66 11.13
N LEU A 105 -13.24 3.90 11.63
CA LEU A 105 -14.47 3.77 10.84
C LEU A 105 -14.49 4.76 9.68
N LEU A 106 -14.10 6.00 9.91
CA LEU A 106 -13.99 7.01 8.85
C LEU A 106 -13.00 6.57 7.76
N ASN A 107 -11.86 6.03 8.14
CA ASN A 107 -10.86 5.48 7.23
C ASN A 107 -11.42 4.35 6.35
N THR A 108 -12.23 3.44 6.92
CA THR A 108 -12.91 2.41 6.12
C THR A 108 -13.89 3.02 5.10
N ALA A 109 -14.67 4.03 5.50
CA ALA A 109 -15.61 4.70 4.62
C ALA A 109 -14.89 5.42 3.46
N ILE A 110 -13.74 6.04 3.73
CA ILE A 110 -12.91 6.72 2.71
C ILE A 110 -12.37 5.71 1.69
N LEU A 111 -11.85 4.56 2.14
CA LEU A 111 -11.35 3.52 1.24
C LEU A 111 -12.47 2.88 0.40
N LEU A 112 -13.66 2.69 0.96
CA LEU A 112 -14.83 2.23 0.21
C LEU A 112 -15.28 3.26 -0.81
N ALA A 113 -15.34 4.54 -0.43
CA ALA A 113 -15.67 5.64 -1.33
C ALA A 113 -14.67 5.74 -2.49
N SER A 114 -13.36 5.59 -2.22
CA SER A 114 -12.34 5.62 -3.28
C SER A 114 -12.47 4.43 -4.25
N GLY A 115 -12.93 3.26 -3.77
CA GLY A 115 -13.30 2.14 -4.63
C GLY A 115 -14.44 2.49 -5.61
N VAL A 116 -15.47 3.20 -5.14
CA VAL A 116 -16.56 3.69 -6.01
C VAL A 116 -16.04 4.71 -7.03
N THR A 117 -15.18 5.65 -6.63
CA THR A 117 -14.66 6.66 -7.57
C THR A 117 -13.73 6.07 -8.62
N VAL A 118 -12.95 5.03 -8.29
CA VAL A 118 -12.07 4.37 -9.27
C VAL A 118 -12.88 3.52 -10.27
N THR A 119 -13.96 2.87 -9.82
CA THR A 119 -14.85 2.13 -10.74
C THR A 119 -15.58 3.07 -11.69
N TRP A 120 -15.95 4.26 -11.22
CA TRP A 120 -16.45 5.34 -12.06
C TRP A 120 -15.39 5.83 -13.08
N ALA A 121 -14.13 5.99 -12.66
CA ALA A 121 -13.02 6.34 -13.55
C ALA A 121 -12.79 5.29 -14.64
N HIS A 122 -12.90 4.02 -14.29
CA HIS A 122 -12.78 2.92 -15.24
C HIS A 122 -13.92 2.92 -16.27
N HIS A 123 -15.17 3.07 -15.83
CA HIS A 123 -16.32 3.07 -16.74
C HIS A 123 -16.32 4.28 -17.69
N SER A 124 -15.97 5.47 -17.17
CA SER A 124 -15.85 6.68 -18.00
C SER A 124 -14.72 6.58 -19.03
N LEU A 125 -13.60 5.92 -18.69
CA LEU A 125 -12.52 5.62 -19.64
C LEU A 125 -13.01 4.70 -20.78
N MET A 126 -13.76 3.64 -20.45
CA MET A 126 -14.32 2.72 -21.45
C MET A 126 -15.34 3.38 -22.37
N LEU A 127 -16.11 4.35 -21.87
CA LEU A 127 -17.05 5.15 -22.66
C LEU A 127 -16.37 6.26 -23.49
N GLY A 128 -15.05 6.48 -23.33
CA GLY A 128 -14.31 7.55 -24.00
C GLY A 128 -14.54 8.96 -23.42
N ASN A 129 -15.19 9.07 -22.25
CA ASN A 129 -15.40 10.36 -21.59
C ASN A 129 -14.20 10.73 -20.72
N ASN A 130 -13.20 11.36 -21.36
CA ASN A 130 -11.93 11.72 -20.72
C ASN A 130 -12.09 12.71 -19.56
N LYS A 131 -13.04 13.65 -19.63
CA LYS A 131 -13.23 14.67 -18.57
C LYS A 131 -13.66 14.01 -17.26
N GLU A 132 -14.69 13.17 -17.32
CA GLU A 132 -15.19 12.44 -16.16
C GLU A 132 -14.16 11.43 -15.63
N SER A 133 -13.41 10.77 -16.53
CA SER A 133 -12.37 9.82 -16.12
C SER A 133 -11.23 10.49 -15.36
N ILE A 134 -10.77 11.66 -15.83
CA ILE A 134 -9.73 12.43 -15.13
C ILE A 134 -10.27 12.96 -13.80
N GLN A 135 -11.49 13.50 -13.76
CA GLN A 135 -12.09 14.02 -12.53
C GLN A 135 -12.22 12.95 -11.44
N SER A 136 -12.78 11.80 -11.79
CA SER A 136 -12.98 10.68 -10.86
C SER A 136 -11.65 10.03 -10.43
N MET A 137 -10.65 9.97 -11.31
CA MET A 137 -9.30 9.52 -10.96
C MET A 137 -8.64 10.47 -9.94
N ILE A 138 -8.71 11.80 -10.17
CA ILE A 138 -8.19 12.80 -9.23
C ILE A 138 -8.87 12.66 -7.87
N LEU A 139 -10.20 12.50 -7.84
CA LEU A 139 -10.95 12.32 -6.60
C LEU A 139 -10.49 11.06 -5.83
N THR A 140 -10.25 9.95 -6.53
CA THR A 140 -9.72 8.72 -5.93
C THR A 140 -8.36 8.97 -5.26
N VAL A 141 -7.45 9.66 -5.95
CA VAL A 141 -6.11 9.97 -5.42
C VAL A 141 -6.20 10.90 -4.21
N LEU A 142 -7.08 11.91 -4.24
CA LEU A 142 -7.33 12.81 -3.11
C LEU A 142 -7.85 12.07 -1.88
N LEU A 143 -8.81 11.14 -2.05
CA LEU A 143 -9.31 10.30 -0.96
C LEU A 143 -8.21 9.41 -0.37
N GLY A 144 -7.33 8.84 -1.22
CA GLY A 144 -6.18 8.07 -0.78
C GLY A 144 -5.18 8.91 0.04
N MET A 145 -4.86 10.12 -0.41
CA MET A 145 -4.01 11.05 0.36
C MET A 145 -4.66 11.44 1.68
N TYR A 146 -5.98 11.68 1.69
CA TYR A 146 -6.72 11.99 2.90
C TYR A 146 -6.67 10.84 3.92
N PHE A 147 -6.84 9.60 3.48
CA PHE A 147 -6.64 8.41 4.32
C PHE A 147 -5.22 8.37 4.91
N THR A 148 -4.17 8.62 4.10
CA THR A 148 -2.80 8.59 4.62
C THR A 148 -2.52 9.67 5.67
N LEU A 149 -3.15 10.85 5.55
CA LEU A 149 -3.01 11.93 6.53
C LEU A 149 -3.72 11.58 7.85
N LEU A 150 -4.95 11.05 7.78
CA LEU A 150 -5.67 10.58 8.97
C LEU A 150 -4.91 9.47 9.69
N GLN A 151 -4.38 8.51 8.93
CA GLN A 151 -3.58 7.42 9.49
C GLN A 151 -2.30 7.96 10.16
N ALA A 152 -1.61 8.94 9.55
CA ALA A 152 -0.45 9.57 10.17
C ALA A 152 -0.80 10.30 11.48
N GLN A 153 -1.96 10.97 11.53
CA GLN A 153 -2.46 11.61 12.74
C GLN A 153 -2.75 10.58 13.84
N GLU A 154 -3.43 9.47 13.52
CA GLU A 154 -3.68 8.39 14.49
C GLU A 154 -2.37 7.81 15.05
N TYR A 155 -1.34 7.65 14.20
CA TYR A 155 -0.02 7.21 14.67
C TYR A 155 0.64 8.21 15.63
N MET A 156 0.50 9.52 15.39
CA MET A 156 1.04 10.56 16.27
C MET A 156 0.27 10.70 17.59
N GLU A 157 -1.04 10.45 17.59
CA GLU A 157 -1.87 10.49 18.80
C GLU A 157 -1.69 9.23 19.66
N ALA A 158 -1.37 8.09 19.04
CA ALA A 158 -1.12 6.83 19.73
C ALA A 158 0.32 6.68 20.27
N SER A 159 1.28 7.47 19.74
CA SER A 159 2.68 7.49 20.16
C SER A 159 2.93 8.40 21.36
#